data_AF-C3MWT1-F1
#
_entry.id   AF-C3MWT1-F1
#
_cell.length_a   1.000
_cell.length_b   1.000
_cell.length_c   1.000
_cell.angle_alpha   90.00
_cell.angle_beta   90.00
_cell.angle_gamma   90.00
#
_symmetry.space_group_name_H-M   'P 1'
#
loop_
_entity.id
_entity.type
_entity.pdbx_description
1 polymer ?
#
loop_
_entity_poly.entity_id
_entity_poly.type
_entity_poly.pdbx_seq_one_letter_code
_entity_poly.pdbx_strand_id
1 'polypeptide(L)'
;MKLIAAGLTLIFLGFILLFLGVVLQVQTPQTTTSSSPQFAGLVLLGPIPIAFGNVPPSVLSNLIIVGVVFTIIMLIIYLIMFIIGRKTTRAPF
;
A
#
# COMPACT_ATOMS: atom_id res chain seq x y z
N MET A 1 -17.08 -12.55 -21.68
CA MET A 1 -16.52 -13.26 -20.50
C MET A 1 -15.05 -13.68 -20.70
N LYS A 2 -14.67 -14.27 -21.85
CA LYS A 2 -13.27 -14.69 -22.13
C LYS A 2 -12.21 -13.59 -21.97
N LEU A 3 -12.52 -12.36 -22.40
CA LEU A 3 -11.60 -11.21 -22.29
C LEU A 3 -11.34 -10.79 -20.83
N ILE A 4 -12.37 -10.86 -19.99
CA ILE A 4 -12.28 -10.54 -18.55
C ILE A 4 -11.43 -11.59 -17.85
N ALA A 5 -11.63 -12.87 -18.16
CA ALA A 5 -10.82 -13.96 -17.64
C ALA A 5 -9.35 -13.81 -18.05
N ALA A 6 -9.06 -13.48 -19.31
CA ALA A 6 -7.71 -13.25 -19.81
C ALA A 6 -7.02 -12.06 -19.10
N GLY A 7 -7.74 -10.96 -18.90
CA GLY A 7 -7.23 -9.82 -18.14
C GLY A 7 -6.95 -10.17 -16.68
N LEU A 8 -7.84 -10.92 -16.03
CA LEU A 8 -7.66 -11.34 -14.64
C LEU A 8 -6.44 -12.28 -14.49
N THR A 9 -6.23 -13.20 -15.43
CA THR A 9 -5.04 -14.06 -15.43
C THR A 9 -3.75 -13.27 -15.62
N LEU A 10 -3.76 -12.21 -16.46
CA LEU A 10 -2.60 -11.37 -16.69
C LEU A 10 -2.23 -10.56 -15.43
N ILE A 11 -3.24 -9.99 -14.74
CA ILE A 11 -3.05 -9.29 -13.46
C ILE A 11 -2.50 -10.24 -12.40
N PHE A 12 -3.08 -11.44 -12.29
CA PHE A 12 -2.65 -12.44 -11.31
C PHE A 12 -1.21 -12.89 -11.56
N LEU A 13 -0.82 -13.07 -12.83
CA LEU A 13 0.54 -13.41 -13.20
C LEU A 13 1.52 -12.28 -12.84
N GLY A 14 1.17 -11.03 -13.09
CA GLY A 14 1.97 -9.87 -12.67
C GLY A 14 2.13 -9.79 -11.16
N PHE A 15 1.07 -10.07 -10.40
CA PHE A 15 1.11 -10.15 -8.94
C PHE A 15 2.09 -11.24 -8.45
N ILE A 16 2.04 -12.44 -9.04
CA ILE A 16 2.95 -13.53 -8.70
C ILE A 16 4.42 -13.15 -8.95
N LEU A 17 4.73 -12.52 -10.09
CA LEU A 17 6.09 -12.07 -10.40
C LEU A 17 6.59 -11.04 -9.38
N LEU A 18 5.76 -10.06 -9.01
CA LEU A 18 6.10 -9.06 -8.00
C LEU A 18 6.33 -9.71 -6.64
N PHE A 19 5.42 -10.61 -6.23
CA PHE A 19 5.52 -11.35 -4.99
C PHE A 19 6.81 -12.18 -4.91
N LEU A 20 7.14 -12.93 -5.97
CA LEU A 20 8.40 -13.67 -6.05
C LEU A 20 9.62 -12.75 -5.96
N GLY A 21 9.58 -11.58 -6.62
CA GLY A 21 10.64 -10.59 -6.54
C GLY A 21 10.91 -10.12 -5.11
N VAL A 22 9.85 -9.88 -4.33
CA VAL A 22 9.98 -9.50 -2.91
C VAL A 22 10.54 -10.66 -2.06
N VAL A 23 10.03 -11.88 -2.26
CA VAL A 23 10.50 -13.07 -1.51
C VAL A 23 11.98 -13.37 -1.80
N LEU A 24 12.43 -13.23 -3.05
CA LEU A 24 13.82 -13.45 -3.41
C LEU A 24 14.75 -12.36 -2.86
N GLN A 25 14.30 -11.11 -2.78
CA GLN A 25 15.08 -10.02 -2.17
C GLN A 25 15.32 -10.25 -0.66
N VAL A 26 14.37 -10.86 0.05
CA VAL A 26 14.50 -11.20 1.47
C VAL A 26 15.64 -12.20 1.73
N GLN A 27 16.02 -13.00 0.74
CA GLN A 27 17.03 -14.06 0.87
C GLN A 27 18.45 -13.60 0.53
N THR A 28 18.65 -12.38 0.01
CA THR A 28 20.00 -11.90 -0.30
C THR A 28 20.63 -11.37 0.99
N PRO A 29 21.59 -12.08 1.63
CA PRO A 29 22.22 -11.58 2.83
C PRO A 29 23.12 -10.43 2.36
N GLN A 30 22.72 -9.21 2.68
CA GLN A 30 23.52 -8.04 2.44
C GLN A 30 24.78 -8.19 3.31
N THR A 31 25.86 -8.66 2.70
CA THR A 31 27.17 -8.87 3.32
C THR A 31 27.82 -7.53 3.64
N THR A 32 27.29 -6.81 4.62
CA THR A 32 27.94 -5.65 5.23
C THR A 32 27.55 -5.58 6.70
N THR A 33 28.47 -6.08 7.54
CA THR A 33 28.74 -5.62 8.92
C THR A 33 27.55 -5.44 9.86
N SER A 34 27.36 -6.42 10.76
CA SER A 34 26.85 -6.27 12.15
C SER A 34 25.85 -5.12 12.44
N SER A 35 24.90 -4.87 11.56
CA SER A 35 23.84 -3.90 11.80
C SER A 35 22.60 -4.70 12.18
N SER A 36 21.98 -4.29 13.28
CA SER A 36 20.65 -4.76 13.68
C SER A 36 19.74 -4.86 12.46
N PRO A 37 18.94 -5.93 12.30
CA PRO A 37 18.06 -6.09 11.14
C PRO A 37 17.27 -4.79 10.91
N GLN A 38 17.48 -4.16 9.77
CA GLN A 38 16.77 -2.93 9.40
C GLN A 38 15.35 -3.31 8.99
N PHE A 39 14.39 -2.80 9.75
CA PHE A 39 12.97 -2.96 9.49
C PHE A 39 12.31 -1.58 9.49
N ALA A 40 11.45 -1.34 8.50
CA ALA A 40 10.60 -0.17 8.43
C ALA A 40 9.23 -0.54 7.88
N GLY A 41 8.21 0.12 8.41
CA GLY A 41 6.82 -0.12 8.09
C GLY A 41 5.98 1.16 8.19
N LEU A 42 4.82 1.12 7.55
CA LEU A 42 3.84 2.17 7.56
C LEU A 42 2.49 1.55 7.95
N VAL A 43 1.87 2.09 9.00
CA VAL A 43 0.52 1.70 9.44
C VAL A 43 -0.38 2.92 9.31
N LEU A 44 -1.53 2.74 8.65
CA LEU A 44 -2.55 3.77 8.56
C LEU A 44 -3.60 3.52 9.65
N LEU A 45 -3.68 4.41 10.64
CA LEU A 45 -4.77 4.44 11.62
C LEU A 45 -5.85 5.38 11.09
N GLY A 46 -6.80 4.81 10.35
CA GLY A 46 -7.70 5.61 9.52
C GLY A 46 -6.89 6.40 8.46
N PRO A 47 -7.17 7.69 8.24
CA PRO A 47 -6.38 8.51 7.32
C PRO A 47 -5.06 9.01 7.93
N ILE A 48 -4.67 8.60 9.14
CA ILE A 48 -3.44 9.10 9.77
C ILE A 48 -2.30 8.10 9.50
N PRO A 49 -1.26 8.48 8.74
CA PRO A 49 -0.14 7.60 8.44
C PRO A 49 0.89 7.62 9.59
N ILE A 50 1.29 6.44 10.08
CA ILE A 50 2.34 6.25 11.08
C ILE A 50 3.48 5.45 10.47
N ALA A 51 4.63 6.09 10.26
CA ALA A 51 5.87 5.43 9.87
C ALA A 51 6.64 4.98 11.12
N PHE A 52 7.13 3.73 11.12
CA PHE A 52 7.89 3.14 12.21
C PHE A 52 9.01 2.27 11.66
N GLY A 53 10.08 2.08 12.45
CA GLY A 53 11.22 1.28 12.03
C GLY A 53 12.54 1.76 12.61
N ASN A 54 13.56 0.91 12.49
CA ASN A 54 14.94 1.22 12.84
C ASN A 54 15.77 1.35 11.55
N VAL A 55 15.42 2.36 10.75
CA VAL A 55 16.09 2.67 9.47
C VAL A 55 16.67 4.09 9.50
N PRO A 56 17.63 4.40 8.62
CA PRO A 56 18.14 5.76 8.50
C PRO A 56 17.02 6.80 8.30
N PRO A 57 17.16 8.03 8.83
CA PRO A 57 16.13 9.07 8.72
C PRO A 57 15.69 9.41 7.29
N SER A 58 16.56 9.17 6.31
CA SER A 58 16.27 9.32 4.87
C SER A 58 15.20 8.32 4.39
N VAL A 59 15.30 7.07 4.81
CA VAL A 59 14.33 6.02 4.46
C VAL A 59 13.00 6.26 5.18
N LEU A 60 13.06 6.67 6.45
CA LEU A 60 11.86 7.00 7.22
C LEU A 60 11.09 8.20 6.62
N SER A 61 11.80 9.23 6.16
CA SER A 61 11.20 10.36 5.46
C SER A 61 10.49 9.95 4.16
N ASN A 62 11.09 9.07 3.36
CA ASN A 62 10.44 8.53 2.18
C ASN A 62 9.16 7.76 2.51
N LEU A 63 9.16 7.02 3.62
CA LEU A 63 8.01 6.24 4.05
C LEU A 63 6.85 7.14 4.51
N ILE A 64 7.15 8.27 5.15
CA ILE A 64 6.17 9.32 5.47
C ILE A 64 5.55 9.89 4.19
N ILE A 65 6.34 10.20 3.16
CA ILE A 65 5.84 10.71 1.87
C ILE A 65 4.84 9.72 1.27
N VAL A 66 5.21 8.44 1.22
CA VAL A 66 4.32 7.36 0.76
C VAL A 66 3.03 7.34 1.60
N GLY A 67 3.12 7.47 2.91
CA GLY A 67 1.95 7.51 3.79
C GLY A 67 1.03 8.70 3.57
N VAL A 68 1.58 9.88 3.27
CA VAL A 68 0.78 11.06 2.91
C VAL A 68 0.04 10.82 1.59
N VAL A 69 0.67 10.20 0.60
CA VAL A 69 0.01 9.85 -0.67
C VAL A 69 -1.16 8.89 -0.42
N PHE A 70 -0.97 7.84 0.38
CA PHE A 70 -2.05 6.92 0.73
C PHE A 70 -3.18 7.60 1.50
N THR A 71 -2.84 8.53 2.39
CA THR A 71 -3.82 9.33 3.14
C THR A 71 -4.73 10.13 2.21
N ILE A 72 -4.15 10.80 1.21
CA ILE A 72 -4.90 11.58 0.22
C ILE A 72 -5.84 10.66 -0.55
N ILE A 73 -5.37 9.50 -1.00
CA ILE A 73 -6.19 8.50 -1.69
C ILE A 73 -7.37 8.06 -0.80
N MET A 74 -7.11 7.77 0.48
CA MET A 74 -8.12 7.34 1.45
C MET A 74 -9.17 8.44 1.67
N LEU A 75 -8.75 9.70 1.80
CA LEU A 75 -9.67 10.84 1.92
C LEU A 75 -10.53 11.04 0.68
N ILE A 76 -9.97 10.89 -0.52
CA ILE A 76 -10.72 10.99 -1.77
C ILE A 76 -11.81 9.90 -1.81
N ILE A 77 -11.44 8.64 -1.52
CA ILE A 77 -12.39 7.52 -1.49
C ILE A 77 -13.49 7.79 -0.46
N TYR A 78 -13.12 8.20 0.74
CA TYR A 78 -14.07 8.53 1.80
C TYR A 78 -15.04 9.64 1.38
N LEU A 79 -14.54 10.72 0.78
CA LEU A 79 -15.35 11.84 0.33
C LEU A 79 -16.31 11.44 -0.81
N ILE A 80 -15.83 10.63 -1.77
CA ILE A 80 -16.68 10.09 -2.84
C ILE A 80 -17.80 9.23 -2.26
N MET A 81 -17.46 8.28 -1.37
CA MET A 81 -18.41 7.40 -0.69
C MET A 81 -19.45 8.22 0.07
N PHE A 82 -19.02 9.26 0.78
CA PHE A 82 -19.88 10.15 1.54
C PHE A 82 -20.85 10.94 0.64
N ILE A 83 -20.38 11.46 -0.49
CA ILE A 83 -21.24 12.17 -1.47
C ILE A 83 -22.27 11.21 -2.08
N ILE A 84 -21.87 9.99 -2.42
CA ILE A 84 -22.77 8.98 -3.00
C ILE A 84 -23.82 8.54 -1.97
N GLY A 85 -23.39 8.22 -0.75
CA GLY A 85 -24.30 7.78 0.33
C GLY A 85 -25.38 8.81 0.64
N ARG A 86 -25.05 10.11 0.62
CA ARG A 86 -26.03 11.19 0.78
C ARG A 86 -27.08 11.25 -0.33
N LYS A 87 -26.74 10.82 -1.55
CA LYS A 87 -27.68 10.80 -2.69
C LYS A 87 -28.64 9.61 -2.62
N THR A 88 -28.21 8.48 -2.08
CA THR A 88 -29.02 7.25 -2.01
C THR A 88 -30.10 7.29 -0.92
N THR A 89 -29.92 8.08 0.16
CA THR A 89 -30.94 8.30 1.20
C THR A 89 -32.13 9.18 0.80
N ARG A 90 -32.25 9.57 -0.49
CA ARG A 90 -33.39 10.36 -1.02
C ARG A 90 -34.34 9.55 -1.92
N ALA A 91 -34.45 8.24 -1.73
CA ALA A 91 -35.57 7.47 -2.29
C ALA A 91 -36.63 7.30 -1.18
N PRO A 92 -37.67 8.16 -1.13
CA PRO A 92 -38.84 7.88 -0.30
C PRO A 92 -39.60 6.70 -0.91
N PHE A 93 -39.98 5.74 -0.08
CA PHE A 93 -41.13 4.87 -0.36
C PHE A 93 -42.40 5.73 -0.42
#